data_AF-A0A7C6UKV5-F1
#
_entry.id   AF-A0A7C6UKV5-F1
#
_cell.length_a   1.000
_cell.length_b   1.000
_cell.length_c   1.000
_cell.angle_alpha   90.00
_cell.angle_beta   90.00
_cell.angle_gamma   90.00
#
_symmetry.space_group_name_H-M   'P 1'
#
loop_
_entity.id
_entity.type
_entity.pdbx_description
1 polymer ?
#
loop_
_entity_poly.entity_id
_entity_poly.type
_entity_poly.pdbx_seq_one_letter_code
_entity_poly.pdbx_strand_id
1 'polypeptide(L)'
;MKKFDCNTLKRFILVFVLICILSHSTAFAEVKIQGKAQKKAPGKVIMFIMDNINYDDITNYGGNNLQFLVQNGALGLMNVNSGGSFRGVNSYATIGAGNYAVSSPYSNYSGGYSDLLGNETINTVYLRNTGKNMYPENIAYTEIINMIRENQKLDRPIKVGLLGSLLNEGGFKTALIGNESTTFERIKAHAALITMNDEGITNFGNVSNNLLKKDPMSPYGIKTDYNALFDAYTDVKDKADLIVIQSGDTSRLDSYKYYSDEMYVEAKDNIFKDVDIFLGNLIKTIDEDSILLFVVPFPPSEDIAIGKKLTPVMAYGKMFSNRVLFSSTTKRDGIITNTDITAHIIDFFELEKEPSMIGHELSTIDKDMPLKFINDTNTVCAFNYINRPAAIRVFILFIIATLLFTILFAVYFKKYLIYMKPVLTGVMITPMAFLLISLFNPTSATKFNLLMACFITVFGLAIAFFLKDNLSIFTVTLLTSTLLILIDTFMGSPLARTSILSYDPIVGARFYGIGNEFMGFLLGSTIIGTASLIDKYRKHHKLVKLFSIILLIVVLVTLALPSLGTNVGGTIAAFIGFGIYTILLFKEKITTKDITFIGILLFVMLLALFIYDGMQPAETQSHIGQTSSMVK
;
A
#
# COMPACT_ATOMS: atom_id res chain seq x y z
N MET A 1 -29.71 21.99 41.20
CA MET A 1 -28.26 22.05 40.86
C MET A 1 -27.50 21.06 41.73
N LYS A 2 -26.97 19.97 41.16
CA LYS A 2 -25.77 19.28 41.67
C LYS A 2 -24.78 19.39 40.51
N LYS A 3 -23.69 20.13 40.70
CA LYS A 3 -22.58 20.21 39.74
C LYS A 3 -22.14 18.76 39.46
N PHE A 4 -22.20 18.34 38.20
CA PHE A 4 -21.45 17.16 37.79
C PHE A 4 -19.98 17.50 38.05
N ASP A 5 -19.41 16.83 39.04
CA ASP A 5 -18.15 17.21 39.67
C ASP A 5 -16.99 16.97 38.69
N CYS A 6 -15.95 17.82 38.74
CA CYS A 6 -14.74 17.68 37.93
C CYS A 6 -14.04 16.32 38.17
N ASN A 7 -14.32 15.70 39.32
CA ASN A 7 -13.92 14.34 39.67
C ASN A 7 -14.56 13.26 38.79
N THR A 8 -15.73 13.49 38.21
CA THR A 8 -16.39 12.53 37.32
C THR A 8 -15.64 12.40 36.01
N LEU A 9 -15.23 13.52 35.41
CA LEU A 9 -14.40 13.53 34.18
C LEU A 9 -13.06 12.82 34.42
N LYS A 10 -12.39 13.08 35.56
CA LYS A 10 -11.17 12.37 35.97
C LYS A 10 -11.39 10.87 36.14
N ARG A 11 -12.48 10.46 36.81
CA ARG A 11 -12.86 9.04 36.97
C ARG A 11 -13.18 8.38 35.62
N PHE A 12 -13.81 9.09 34.68
CA PHE A 12 -14.13 8.56 33.35
C PHE A 12 -12.89 8.34 32.49
N ILE A 13 -11.96 9.29 32.50
CA ILE A 13 -10.64 9.14 31.87
C ILE A 13 -9.87 7.97 32.49
N LEU A 14 -9.92 7.83 33.82
CA LEU A 14 -9.28 6.72 34.52
C LEU A 14 -9.91 5.38 34.15
N VAL A 15 -11.25 5.31 34.00
CA VAL A 15 -11.97 4.12 33.53
C VAL A 15 -11.63 3.78 32.09
N PHE A 16 -11.45 4.78 31.21
CA PHE A 16 -10.99 4.56 29.84
C PHE A 16 -9.59 3.95 29.80
N VAL A 17 -8.64 4.52 30.56
CA VAL A 17 -7.29 3.98 30.72
C VAL A 17 -7.35 2.57 31.31
N LEU A 18 -8.23 2.33 32.30
CA LEU A 18 -8.46 1.00 32.87
C LEU A 18 -9.08 0.01 31.88
N ILE A 19 -9.97 0.41 30.97
CA ILE A 19 -10.53 -0.48 29.94
C ILE A 19 -9.44 -0.86 28.94
N CYS A 20 -8.56 0.07 28.57
CA CYS A 20 -7.38 -0.22 27.74
C CYS A 20 -6.37 -1.15 28.45
N ILE A 21 -6.29 -1.11 29.78
CA ILE A 21 -5.42 -1.99 30.58
C ILE A 21 -6.09 -3.34 30.87
N LEU A 22 -7.40 -3.39 31.11
CA LEU A 22 -8.16 -4.59 31.50
C LEU A 22 -8.55 -5.49 30.32
N SER A 23 -8.48 -5.01 29.08
CA SER A 23 -8.59 -5.86 27.89
C SER A 23 -7.40 -6.83 27.74
N HIS A 24 -6.39 -6.76 28.63
CA HIS A 24 -5.26 -7.68 28.74
C HIS A 24 -5.48 -8.77 29.80
N SER A 25 -6.39 -9.70 29.53
CA SER A 25 -6.34 -11.01 30.18
C SER A 25 -6.43 -12.14 29.17
N THR A 26 -5.43 -12.24 28.28
CA THR A 26 -5.04 -13.52 27.67
C THR A 26 -3.67 -13.41 27.00
N ALA A 27 -2.84 -14.41 27.29
CA ALA A 27 -1.64 -14.85 26.57
C ALA A 27 -0.40 -13.93 26.55
N PHE A 28 0.40 -14.00 27.61
CA PHE A 28 1.85 -13.92 27.45
C PHE A 28 2.34 -15.23 26.83
N ALA A 29 2.77 -15.19 25.57
CA ALA A 29 3.53 -16.28 24.96
C ALA A 29 5.03 -15.98 25.13
N GLU A 30 5.74 -16.89 25.79
CA GLU A 30 7.20 -16.86 25.92
C GLU A 30 7.86 -16.92 24.55
N VAL A 31 8.70 -15.93 24.24
CA VAL A 31 9.62 -15.97 23.10
C VAL A 31 10.71 -16.98 23.43
N LYS A 32 10.64 -18.18 22.84
CA LYS A 32 11.73 -19.15 22.83
C LYS A 32 12.82 -18.67 21.88
N ILE A 33 13.95 -18.25 22.45
CA ILE A 33 15.20 -18.08 21.72
C ILE A 33 15.78 -19.49 21.50
N GLN A 34 15.62 -20.04 20.30
CA GLN A 34 16.33 -21.25 19.87
C GLN A 34 17.58 -20.88 19.09
N GLY A 35 18.71 -21.50 19.47
CA GLY A 35 20.02 -21.23 18.91
C GLY A 35 20.17 -21.62 17.43
N LYS A 36 21.12 -20.95 16.76
CA LYS A 36 21.55 -21.16 15.38
C LYS A 36 22.00 -22.61 15.15
N ALA A 37 21.08 -23.46 14.72
CA ALA A 37 21.38 -24.67 13.95
C ALA A 37 21.23 -24.32 12.46
N GLN A 38 22.10 -24.89 11.63
CA GLN A 38 22.04 -24.74 10.18
C GLN A 38 20.75 -25.38 9.67
N LYS A 39 19.72 -24.56 9.45
CA LYS A 39 18.40 -25.01 8.98
C LYS A 39 18.54 -25.47 7.53
N LYS A 40 18.03 -26.66 7.24
CA LYS A 40 17.95 -27.19 5.88
C LYS A 40 16.86 -26.40 5.14
N ALA A 41 17.15 -25.94 3.92
CA ALA A 41 16.19 -25.18 3.13
C ALA A 41 14.86 -25.96 3.01
N PRO A 42 13.69 -25.33 3.23
CA PRO A 42 12.40 -25.97 3.00
C PRO A 42 12.20 -26.27 1.50
N GLY A 43 12.76 -25.45 0.61
CA GLY A 43 12.76 -25.63 -0.84
C GLY A 43 13.49 -24.46 -1.52
N LYS A 44 13.20 -24.19 -2.80
CA LYS A 44 13.74 -23.04 -3.56
C LYS A 44 12.68 -21.97 -3.77
N VAL A 45 13.12 -20.72 -3.90
CA VAL A 45 12.29 -19.62 -4.39
C VAL A 45 12.75 -19.26 -5.79
N ILE A 46 11.88 -19.45 -6.77
CA ILE A 46 12.12 -19.01 -8.15
C ILE A 46 11.25 -17.79 -8.41
N MET A 47 11.85 -16.67 -8.76
CA MET A 47 11.16 -15.44 -9.10
C MET A 47 11.29 -15.18 -10.59
N PHE A 48 10.19 -15.27 -11.33
CA PHE A 48 10.15 -14.92 -12.74
C PHE A 48 9.63 -13.50 -12.91
N ILE A 49 10.42 -12.66 -13.59
CA ILE A 49 10.15 -11.26 -13.80
C ILE A 49 9.82 -11.01 -15.27
N MET A 50 8.66 -10.40 -15.47
CA MET A 50 8.18 -9.89 -16.76
C MET A 50 7.67 -8.47 -16.55
N ASP A 51 8.47 -7.48 -16.92
CA ASP A 51 8.12 -6.06 -16.71
C ASP A 51 6.99 -5.60 -17.63
N ASN A 52 6.38 -4.47 -17.29
CA ASN A 52 5.54 -3.68 -18.20
C ASN A 52 4.34 -4.45 -18.81
N ILE A 53 3.70 -5.32 -18.03
CA ILE A 53 2.49 -6.03 -18.43
C ILE A 53 1.40 -5.93 -17.36
N ASN A 54 0.16 -6.27 -17.72
CA ASN A 54 -0.98 -6.34 -16.81
C ASN A 54 -1.75 -7.67 -16.96
N TYR A 55 -2.79 -7.87 -16.14
CA TYR A 55 -3.61 -9.09 -16.21
C TYR A 55 -4.42 -9.20 -17.51
N ASP A 56 -4.78 -8.08 -18.14
CA ASP A 56 -5.47 -8.09 -19.43
C ASP A 56 -4.51 -8.64 -20.51
N ASP A 57 -3.23 -8.29 -20.47
CA ASP A 57 -2.20 -8.84 -21.36
C ASP A 57 -2.00 -10.34 -21.16
N ILE A 58 -1.91 -10.79 -19.91
CA ILE A 58 -1.80 -12.23 -19.58
C ILE A 58 -3.04 -12.98 -20.09
N THR A 59 -4.22 -12.38 -19.96
CA THR A 59 -5.48 -12.99 -20.42
C THR A 59 -5.56 -13.07 -21.95
N ASN A 60 -5.14 -12.02 -22.64
CA ASN A 60 -5.30 -11.90 -24.09
C ASN A 60 -4.20 -12.58 -24.90
N TYR A 61 -2.96 -12.56 -24.40
CA TYR A 61 -1.77 -13.06 -25.12
C TYR A 61 -1.14 -14.28 -24.44
N GLY A 62 -1.47 -14.55 -23.18
CA GLY A 62 -0.89 -15.68 -22.44
C GLY A 62 -1.36 -17.04 -22.99
N GLY A 63 -0.39 -17.91 -23.24
CA GLY A 63 -0.63 -19.30 -23.63
C GLY A 63 -1.06 -20.18 -22.46
N ASN A 64 -1.05 -21.49 -22.67
CA ASN A 64 -1.60 -22.47 -21.71
C ASN A 64 -0.88 -22.44 -20.36
N ASN A 65 0.43 -22.14 -20.33
CA ASN A 65 1.22 -22.19 -19.09
C ASN A 65 1.00 -20.94 -18.23
N LEU A 66 0.89 -19.76 -18.85
CA LEU A 66 0.48 -18.54 -18.17
C LEU A 66 -0.95 -18.65 -17.64
N GLN A 67 -1.88 -19.19 -18.45
CA GLN A 67 -3.25 -19.43 -18.00
C GLN A 67 -3.30 -20.46 -16.87
N PHE A 68 -2.44 -21.48 -16.89
CA PHE A 68 -2.30 -22.42 -15.79
C PHE A 68 -1.90 -21.71 -14.49
N LEU A 69 -0.94 -20.77 -14.53
CA LEU A 69 -0.56 -19.97 -13.34
C LEU A 69 -1.70 -19.07 -12.87
N VAL A 70 -2.47 -18.47 -13.79
CA VAL A 70 -3.64 -17.65 -13.43
C VAL A 70 -4.73 -18.49 -12.75
N GLN A 71 -4.94 -19.73 -13.19
CA GLN A 71 -5.99 -20.62 -12.66
C GLN A 71 -5.58 -21.34 -11.37
N ASN A 72 -4.30 -21.68 -11.23
CA ASN A 72 -3.82 -22.51 -10.13
C ASN A 72 -2.99 -21.75 -9.10
N GLY A 73 -2.49 -20.55 -9.41
CA GLY A 73 -1.75 -19.71 -8.47
C GLY A 73 -2.66 -18.86 -7.57
N ALA A 74 -2.02 -18.19 -6.62
CA ALA A 74 -2.63 -17.09 -5.87
C ALA A 74 -2.35 -15.76 -6.59
N LEU A 75 -3.40 -14.97 -6.84
CA LEU A 75 -3.33 -13.72 -7.63
C LEU A 75 -3.35 -12.47 -6.74
N GLY A 76 -2.63 -11.42 -7.13
CA GLY A 76 -2.62 -10.16 -6.42
C GLY A 76 -2.21 -8.97 -7.27
N LEU A 77 -2.47 -7.78 -6.74
CA LEU A 77 -1.99 -6.51 -7.26
C LEU A 77 -0.89 -5.99 -6.34
N MET A 78 0.29 -5.74 -6.90
CA MET A 78 1.42 -5.20 -6.16
C MET A 78 1.47 -3.68 -6.29
N ASN A 79 1.54 -3.00 -5.15
CA ASN A 79 1.96 -1.62 -5.08
C ASN A 79 3.48 -1.53 -5.31
N VAL A 80 3.88 -0.73 -6.28
CA VAL A 80 5.28 -0.62 -6.75
C VAL A 80 5.96 0.67 -6.28
N ASN A 81 5.48 1.29 -5.19
CA ASN A 81 6.08 2.52 -4.69
C ASN A 81 7.49 2.27 -4.14
N SER A 82 8.22 3.38 -4.02
CA SER A 82 9.63 3.38 -3.66
C SER A 82 9.98 4.61 -2.83
N GLY A 83 11.23 4.73 -2.40
CA GLY A 83 11.72 5.87 -1.62
C GLY A 83 11.86 7.17 -2.43
N GLY A 84 11.57 7.15 -3.74
CA GLY A 84 11.80 8.29 -4.63
C GLY A 84 10.81 8.36 -5.81
N SER A 85 11.27 8.87 -6.95
CA SER A 85 10.45 9.01 -8.16
C SER A 85 9.87 7.67 -8.62
N PHE A 86 8.66 7.69 -9.19
CA PHE A 86 7.97 6.50 -9.73
C PHE A 86 8.69 5.96 -10.99
N ARG A 87 9.73 5.14 -10.77
CA ARG A 87 10.59 4.54 -11.81
C ARG A 87 10.78 3.05 -11.52
N GLY A 88 10.85 2.23 -12.57
CA GLY A 88 11.04 0.78 -12.46
C GLY A 88 12.23 0.40 -11.56
N VAL A 89 13.42 0.95 -11.84
CA VAL A 89 14.65 0.70 -11.06
C VAL A 89 14.50 0.92 -9.54
N ASN A 90 13.67 1.89 -9.11
CA ASN A 90 13.44 2.12 -7.69
C ASN A 90 12.51 1.06 -7.07
N SER A 91 11.59 0.48 -7.86
CA SER A 91 10.75 -0.64 -7.42
C SER A 91 11.61 -1.90 -7.20
N TYR A 92 12.53 -2.21 -8.13
CA TYR A 92 13.51 -3.28 -7.96
C TYR A 92 14.37 -3.10 -6.71
N ALA A 93 14.91 -1.90 -6.50
CA ALA A 93 15.67 -1.54 -5.30
C ALA A 93 14.85 -1.72 -4.01
N THR A 94 13.56 -1.36 -4.05
CA THR A 94 12.64 -1.49 -2.91
C THR A 94 12.36 -2.95 -2.57
N ILE A 95 12.21 -3.82 -3.58
CA ILE A 95 12.12 -5.27 -3.37
C ILE A 95 13.40 -5.72 -2.65
N GLY A 96 14.58 -5.57 -3.23
CA GLY A 96 15.83 -6.06 -2.63
C GLY A 96 16.16 -5.50 -1.23
N ALA A 97 15.72 -4.28 -0.91
CA ALA A 97 15.94 -3.66 0.39
C ALA A 97 14.88 -4.02 1.45
N GLY A 98 13.73 -4.59 1.07
CA GLY A 98 12.60 -4.88 1.99
C GLY A 98 11.97 -3.64 2.62
N ASN A 99 12.29 -2.44 2.12
CA ASN A 99 11.77 -1.14 2.54
C ASN A 99 11.90 -0.16 1.35
N TYR A 100 11.13 0.92 1.35
CA TYR A 100 11.07 1.93 0.29
C TYR A 100 12.44 2.57 0.04
N ALA A 101 13.14 2.04 -0.95
CA ALA A 101 14.51 2.41 -1.32
C ALA A 101 14.54 3.15 -2.66
N VAL A 102 15.70 3.71 -3.00
CA VAL A 102 15.99 4.33 -4.29
C VAL A 102 17.20 3.67 -4.95
N SER A 103 17.23 3.60 -6.28
CA SER A 103 18.40 3.14 -7.03
C SER A 103 19.43 4.27 -7.20
N SER A 104 20.59 3.95 -7.80
CA SER A 104 21.54 4.98 -8.23
C SER A 104 20.89 5.95 -9.25
N PRO A 105 21.17 7.26 -9.17
CA PRO A 105 20.66 8.26 -10.11
C PRO A 105 21.45 8.27 -11.43
N TYR A 106 22.61 7.59 -11.46
CA TYR A 106 23.52 7.53 -12.59
C TYR A 106 23.16 6.34 -13.50
N SER A 107 24.07 5.37 -13.58
CA SER A 107 23.85 4.14 -14.30
C SER A 107 23.22 3.06 -13.40
N ASN A 108 22.66 2.02 -14.02
CA ASN A 108 22.17 0.83 -13.31
C ASN A 108 22.68 -0.42 -14.03
N TYR A 109 24.00 -0.45 -14.27
CA TYR A 109 24.65 -1.54 -14.97
C TYR A 109 25.00 -2.67 -14.00
N SER A 110 24.89 -3.88 -14.53
CA SER A 110 25.22 -5.13 -13.86
C SER A 110 26.01 -5.99 -14.83
N GLY A 111 26.87 -6.88 -14.34
CA GLY A 111 27.59 -7.80 -15.22
C GLY A 111 28.30 -8.91 -14.48
N GLY A 112 28.58 -10.00 -15.17
CA GLY A 112 29.45 -11.07 -14.72
C GLY A 112 30.92 -10.65 -14.72
N TYR A 113 31.78 -11.45 -14.09
CA TYR A 113 33.20 -11.13 -13.87
C TYR A 113 33.96 -10.62 -15.12
N SER A 114 33.79 -11.31 -16.25
CA SER A 114 34.48 -11.01 -17.52
C SER A 114 33.65 -10.20 -18.50
N ASP A 115 32.42 -9.83 -18.13
CA ASP A 115 31.59 -8.99 -18.99
C ASP A 115 32.22 -7.60 -19.15
N LEU A 116 31.93 -6.96 -20.27
CA LEU A 116 32.49 -5.65 -20.60
C LEU A 116 31.47 -4.53 -20.31
N LEU A 117 31.95 -3.48 -19.65
CA LEU A 117 31.29 -2.18 -19.58
C LEU A 117 32.12 -1.16 -20.36
N GLY A 118 31.73 -0.92 -21.62
CA GLY A 118 32.60 -0.24 -22.58
C GLY A 118 33.78 -1.14 -22.95
N ASN A 119 35.00 -0.72 -22.63
CA ASN A 119 36.22 -1.48 -22.94
C ASN A 119 36.88 -2.10 -21.70
N GLU A 120 36.25 -1.99 -20.52
CA GLU A 120 36.79 -2.50 -19.26
C GLU A 120 35.93 -3.67 -18.76
N THR A 121 36.58 -4.65 -18.12
CA THR A 121 35.89 -5.78 -17.50
C THR A 121 35.18 -5.35 -16.20
N ILE A 122 34.02 -5.94 -15.92
CA ILE A 122 33.22 -5.62 -14.74
C ILE A 122 34.00 -5.84 -13.44
N ASN A 123 34.84 -6.88 -13.34
CA ASN A 123 35.68 -7.07 -12.14
C ASN A 123 36.64 -5.88 -11.89
N THR A 124 37.18 -5.27 -12.94
CA THR A 124 38.05 -4.08 -12.85
C THR A 124 37.24 -2.86 -12.44
N VAL A 125 36.06 -2.66 -13.04
CA VAL A 125 35.15 -1.56 -12.68
C VAL A 125 34.69 -1.68 -11.23
N TYR A 126 34.30 -2.89 -10.80
CA TYR A 126 33.85 -3.17 -9.45
C TYR A 126 34.96 -2.94 -8.43
N LEU A 127 36.17 -3.46 -8.68
CA LEU A 127 37.34 -3.22 -7.82
C LEU A 127 37.68 -1.74 -7.71
N ARG A 128 37.65 -1.00 -8.83
CA ARG A 128 37.88 0.45 -8.85
C ARG A 128 36.86 1.22 -8.01
N ASN A 129 35.59 0.84 -8.11
CA ASN A 129 34.49 1.58 -7.46
C ASN A 129 34.35 1.23 -5.98
N THR A 130 34.62 -0.02 -5.59
CA THR A 130 34.34 -0.53 -4.23
C THR A 130 35.60 -0.83 -3.40
N GLY A 131 36.75 -1.03 -4.06
CA GLY A 131 37.96 -1.56 -3.43
C GLY A 131 37.90 -3.06 -3.11
N LYS A 132 36.85 -3.78 -3.52
CA LYS A 132 36.64 -5.21 -3.25
C LYS A 132 36.80 -6.06 -4.51
N ASN A 133 37.16 -7.32 -4.31
CA ASN A 133 37.22 -8.31 -5.39
C ASN A 133 35.88 -9.04 -5.53
N MET A 134 35.54 -9.43 -6.75
CA MET A 134 34.45 -10.36 -7.04
C MET A 134 35.01 -11.68 -7.57
N TYR A 135 34.25 -12.76 -7.50
CA TYR A 135 34.65 -14.08 -8.03
C TYR A 135 34.10 -14.30 -9.45
N PRO A 136 34.70 -15.23 -10.24
CA PRO A 136 34.29 -15.50 -11.62
C PRO A 136 32.80 -15.80 -11.83
N GLU A 137 32.16 -16.47 -10.87
CA GLU A 137 30.73 -16.83 -10.97
C GLU A 137 29.79 -15.71 -10.52
N ASN A 138 30.31 -14.61 -9.94
CA ASN A 138 29.49 -13.54 -9.41
C ASN A 138 28.96 -12.61 -10.49
N ILE A 139 27.82 -11.99 -10.19
CA ILE A 139 27.33 -10.81 -10.88
C ILE A 139 27.49 -9.61 -9.95
N ALA A 140 28.04 -8.52 -10.47
CA ALA A 140 28.23 -7.28 -9.72
C ALA A 140 27.31 -6.16 -10.24
N TYR A 141 26.67 -5.44 -9.32
CA TYR A 141 26.04 -4.15 -9.58
C TYR A 141 27.07 -3.04 -9.40
N THR A 142 27.40 -2.32 -10.47
CA THR A 142 28.59 -1.44 -10.49
C THR A 142 28.43 -0.14 -9.71
N GLU A 143 27.20 0.18 -9.30
CA GLU A 143 26.79 1.47 -8.74
C GLU A 143 26.37 1.39 -7.26
N ILE A 144 26.74 0.29 -6.59
CA ILE A 144 26.39 0.00 -5.20
C ILE A 144 26.71 1.17 -4.24
N ILE A 145 27.88 1.80 -4.39
CA ILE A 145 28.31 2.91 -3.52
C ILE A 145 27.40 4.14 -3.66
N ASN A 146 26.98 4.48 -4.88
CA ASN A 146 26.07 5.60 -5.11
C ASN A 146 24.68 5.29 -4.58
N MET A 147 24.20 4.07 -4.78
CA MET A 147 22.93 3.62 -4.22
C MET A 147 22.91 3.70 -2.68
N ILE A 148 23.98 3.26 -2.01
CA ILE A 148 24.12 3.40 -0.54
C ILE A 148 24.02 4.87 -0.13
N ARG A 149 24.76 5.77 -0.80
CA ARG A 149 24.75 7.21 -0.50
C ARG A 149 23.38 7.85 -0.69
N GLU A 150 22.63 7.49 -1.73
CA GLU A 150 21.29 8.04 -1.94
C GLU A 150 20.30 7.56 -0.87
N ASN A 151 20.36 6.29 -0.47
CA ASN A 151 19.46 5.78 0.56
C ASN A 151 19.79 6.31 1.97
N GLN A 152 21.04 6.66 2.25
CA GLN A 152 21.45 7.34 3.49
C GLN A 152 20.83 8.75 3.65
N LYS A 153 20.37 9.37 2.56
CA LYS A 153 19.70 10.68 2.59
C LYS A 153 18.21 10.58 2.95
N LEU A 154 17.64 9.39 2.98
CA LEU A 154 16.22 9.19 3.28
C LEU A 154 15.98 9.26 4.79
N ASP A 155 14.85 9.82 5.21
CA ASP A 155 14.41 9.88 6.61
C ASP A 155 13.89 8.53 7.14
N ARG A 156 14.59 7.43 6.83
CA ARG A 156 14.24 6.06 7.23
C ARG A 156 15.45 5.13 7.15
N PRO A 157 15.53 4.08 7.99
CA PRO A 157 16.64 3.14 7.96
C PRO A 157 16.51 2.18 6.77
N ILE A 158 17.32 2.40 5.73
CA ILE A 158 17.39 1.51 4.56
C ILE A 158 18.73 0.76 4.56
N LYS A 159 18.67 -0.56 4.43
CA LYS A 159 19.83 -1.43 4.16
C LYS A 159 19.79 -1.84 2.69
N VAL A 160 20.75 -1.36 1.91
CA VAL A 160 20.90 -1.73 0.49
C VAL A 160 21.39 -3.17 0.39
N GLY A 161 20.79 -3.98 -0.50
CA GLY A 161 21.15 -5.39 -0.68
C GLY A 161 20.69 -6.31 0.46
N LEU A 162 19.73 -5.88 1.27
CA LEU A 162 19.31 -6.59 2.48
C LEU A 162 18.89 -8.04 2.22
N LEU A 163 18.06 -8.29 1.20
CA LEU A 163 17.60 -9.65 0.88
C LEU A 163 18.78 -10.59 0.59
N GLY A 164 19.70 -10.16 -0.28
CA GLY A 164 20.90 -10.94 -0.61
C GLY A 164 21.80 -11.18 0.60
N SER A 165 22.00 -10.16 1.44
CA SER A 165 22.81 -10.29 2.66
C SER A 165 22.20 -11.27 3.65
N LEU A 166 20.91 -11.15 3.97
CA LEU A 166 20.23 -12.05 4.92
C LEU A 166 20.28 -13.51 4.45
N LEU A 167 20.05 -13.76 3.15
CA LEU A 167 20.18 -15.10 2.58
C LEU A 167 21.61 -15.62 2.70
N ASN A 168 22.60 -14.81 2.32
CA ASN A 168 24.02 -15.20 2.37
C ASN A 168 24.51 -15.46 3.80
N GLU A 169 24.11 -14.64 4.77
CA GLU A 169 24.39 -14.84 6.20
C GLU A 169 23.70 -16.09 6.76
N GLY A 170 22.50 -16.40 6.25
CA GLY A 170 21.77 -17.65 6.51
C GLY A 170 22.38 -18.90 5.87
N GLY A 171 23.40 -18.74 5.02
CA GLY A 171 24.04 -19.83 4.28
C GLY A 171 23.39 -20.16 2.94
N PHE A 172 22.32 -19.45 2.57
CA PHE A 172 21.63 -19.60 1.29
C PHE A 172 22.30 -18.77 0.18
N LYS A 173 22.08 -19.17 -1.06
CA LYS A 173 22.71 -18.57 -2.24
C LYS A 173 21.69 -17.93 -3.18
N THR A 174 22.07 -16.81 -3.77
CA THR A 174 21.27 -16.06 -4.75
C THR A 174 21.82 -16.24 -6.16
N ALA A 175 20.93 -16.36 -7.14
CA ALA A 175 21.26 -16.36 -8.55
C ALA A 175 20.40 -15.39 -9.36
N LEU A 176 21.00 -14.82 -10.41
CA LEU A 176 20.32 -13.95 -11.37
C LEU A 176 20.57 -14.46 -12.79
N ILE A 177 19.51 -14.72 -13.55
CA ILE A 177 19.60 -14.95 -14.99
C ILE A 177 18.73 -13.94 -15.71
N GLY A 178 19.28 -13.22 -16.68
CA GLY A 178 18.46 -12.35 -17.53
C GLY A 178 19.16 -11.10 -18.01
N ASN A 179 18.60 -10.50 -19.06
CA ASN A 179 19.18 -9.33 -19.70
C ASN A 179 18.09 -8.48 -20.38
N GLU A 180 17.95 -7.23 -19.95
CA GLU A 180 16.97 -6.27 -20.51
C GLU A 180 17.63 -5.21 -21.42
N SER A 181 18.89 -5.41 -21.80
CA SER A 181 19.63 -4.48 -22.64
C SER A 181 18.93 -4.22 -23.96
N THR A 182 19.04 -2.96 -24.40
CA THR A 182 18.58 -2.48 -25.70
C THR A 182 19.71 -2.42 -26.72
N THR A 183 20.95 -2.73 -26.32
CA THR A 183 22.15 -2.80 -27.18
C THR A 183 23.11 -3.87 -26.66
N PHE A 184 24.01 -4.36 -27.53
CA PHE A 184 25.08 -5.29 -27.14
C PHE A 184 26.28 -4.62 -26.44
N GLU A 185 26.27 -3.30 -26.28
CA GLU A 185 27.41 -2.55 -25.72
C GLU A 185 27.33 -2.37 -24.21
N ARG A 186 26.13 -2.47 -23.63
CA ARG A 186 25.90 -2.20 -22.21
C ARG A 186 24.95 -3.25 -21.67
N ILE A 187 25.33 -3.90 -20.57
CA ILE A 187 24.51 -4.89 -19.91
C ILE A 187 23.61 -4.21 -18.88
N LYS A 188 22.30 -4.43 -19.00
CA LYS A 188 21.29 -4.00 -18.04
C LYS A 188 20.55 -5.23 -17.53
N ALA A 189 20.57 -5.39 -16.23
CA ALA A 189 19.80 -6.39 -15.51
C ALA A 189 19.41 -5.81 -14.16
N HIS A 190 18.32 -5.03 -14.12
CA HIS A 190 17.80 -4.38 -12.92
C HIS A 190 17.45 -5.38 -11.82
N ALA A 191 17.16 -6.63 -12.18
CA ALA A 191 16.96 -7.74 -11.24
C ALA A 191 18.19 -8.01 -10.32
N ALA A 192 19.38 -7.49 -10.66
CA ALA A 192 20.53 -7.48 -9.74
C ALA A 192 20.23 -6.72 -8.44
N LEU A 193 19.42 -5.66 -8.50
CA LEU A 193 19.01 -4.89 -7.32
C LEU A 193 18.19 -5.71 -6.31
N ILE A 194 17.61 -6.84 -6.73
CA ILE A 194 16.87 -7.77 -5.86
C ILE A 194 17.81 -8.80 -5.22
N THR A 195 18.74 -9.34 -6.01
CA THR A 195 19.55 -10.51 -5.62
C THR A 195 20.87 -10.18 -4.96
N MET A 196 21.37 -8.96 -5.15
CA MET A 196 22.65 -8.54 -4.62
C MET A 196 22.62 -8.42 -3.09
N ASN A 197 23.75 -8.75 -2.46
CA ASN A 197 24.02 -8.41 -1.08
C ASN A 197 24.43 -6.92 -0.92
N ASP A 198 24.74 -6.51 0.29
CA ASP A 198 25.22 -5.17 0.67
C ASP A 198 26.57 -4.77 0.05
N GLU A 199 27.30 -5.72 -0.53
CA GLU A 199 28.49 -5.46 -1.35
C GLU A 199 28.16 -5.25 -2.83
N GLY A 200 26.89 -5.40 -3.23
CA GLY A 200 26.47 -5.32 -4.63
C GLY A 200 26.76 -6.60 -5.43
N ILE A 201 26.91 -7.75 -4.76
CA ILE A 201 27.26 -9.04 -5.36
C ILE A 201 26.09 -10.02 -5.28
N THR A 202 25.78 -10.66 -6.40
CA THR A 202 24.93 -11.86 -6.50
C THR A 202 25.85 -13.08 -6.68
N ASN A 203 25.55 -14.20 -6.00
CA ASN A 203 26.50 -15.31 -5.92
C ASN A 203 26.75 -15.99 -7.27
N PHE A 204 25.69 -16.26 -8.03
CA PHE A 204 25.76 -16.97 -9.30
C PHE A 204 24.90 -16.29 -10.36
N GLY A 205 25.15 -16.61 -11.63
CA GLY A 205 24.21 -16.28 -12.69
C GLY A 205 24.85 -15.93 -14.02
N ASN A 206 24.01 -15.47 -14.94
CA ASN A 206 24.42 -14.98 -16.24
C ASN A 206 23.51 -13.81 -16.63
N VAL A 207 24.12 -12.66 -16.90
CA VAL A 207 23.44 -11.46 -17.42
C VAL A 207 24.07 -10.99 -18.74
N SER A 208 25.01 -11.76 -19.27
CA SER A 208 25.79 -11.35 -20.42
C SER A 208 24.94 -11.32 -21.69
N ASN A 209 25.50 -10.75 -22.75
CA ASN A 209 24.79 -10.64 -24.02
C ASN A 209 24.62 -11.99 -24.75
N ASN A 210 25.19 -13.08 -24.25
CA ASN A 210 24.95 -14.42 -24.80
C ASN A 210 23.51 -14.90 -24.59
N LEU A 211 22.76 -14.25 -23.69
CA LEU A 211 21.33 -14.47 -23.48
C LEU A 211 20.45 -13.74 -24.51
N LEU A 212 21.07 -13.00 -25.43
CA LEU A 212 20.39 -12.22 -26.45
C LEU A 212 20.78 -12.71 -27.84
N LYS A 213 19.81 -12.67 -28.76
CA LYS A 213 20.02 -12.92 -30.20
C LYS A 213 19.58 -11.71 -31.01
N LYS A 214 20.21 -11.54 -32.18
CA LYS A 214 19.80 -10.52 -33.15
C LYS A 214 18.51 -10.97 -33.82
N ASP A 215 17.53 -10.09 -33.85
CA ASP A 215 16.26 -10.30 -34.53
C ASP A 215 15.75 -8.95 -35.06
N PRO A 216 15.95 -8.64 -36.36
CA PRO A 216 15.60 -7.35 -36.94
C PRO A 216 14.13 -6.94 -36.79
N MET A 217 13.23 -7.90 -36.56
CA MET A 217 11.80 -7.64 -36.40
C MET A 217 11.42 -7.32 -34.95
N SER A 218 12.28 -7.63 -33.98
CA SER A 218 12.05 -7.36 -32.56
C SER A 218 12.46 -5.94 -32.15
N PRO A 219 11.98 -5.41 -31.00
CA PRO A 219 12.36 -4.10 -30.51
C PRO A 219 13.88 -3.94 -30.43
N TYR A 220 14.40 -2.81 -30.94
CA TYR A 220 15.84 -2.54 -31.06
C TYR A 220 16.63 -3.54 -31.94
N GLY A 221 15.97 -4.45 -32.66
CA GLY A 221 16.62 -5.51 -33.43
C GLY A 221 17.18 -6.64 -32.58
N ILE A 222 16.72 -6.78 -31.32
CA ILE A 222 17.26 -7.68 -30.31
C ILE A 222 16.13 -8.41 -29.61
N LYS A 223 16.35 -9.70 -29.30
CA LYS A 223 15.41 -10.54 -28.59
C LYS A 223 16.12 -11.44 -27.59
N THR A 224 15.45 -11.82 -26.50
CA THR A 224 15.96 -12.85 -25.60
C THR A 224 16.06 -14.21 -26.31
N ASP A 225 17.17 -14.89 -26.10
CA ASP A 225 17.30 -16.30 -26.45
C ASP A 225 16.80 -17.14 -25.27
N TYR A 226 15.52 -17.52 -25.31
CA TYR A 226 14.87 -18.28 -24.25
C TYR A 226 15.47 -19.68 -24.03
N ASN A 227 16.14 -20.26 -25.04
CA ASN A 227 16.86 -21.52 -24.85
C ASN A 227 18.12 -21.27 -24.03
N ALA A 228 18.93 -20.27 -24.41
CA ALA A 228 20.11 -19.89 -23.63
C ALA A 228 19.75 -19.41 -22.21
N LEU A 229 18.60 -18.75 -22.05
CA LEU A 229 18.06 -18.36 -20.75
C LEU A 229 17.73 -19.59 -19.88
N PHE A 230 17.14 -20.63 -20.47
CA PHE A 230 16.79 -21.87 -19.77
C PHE A 230 18.02 -22.73 -19.44
N ASP A 231 19.01 -22.74 -20.33
CA ASP A 231 20.30 -23.40 -20.09
C ASP A 231 21.03 -22.71 -18.91
N ALA A 232 21.08 -21.38 -18.90
CA ALA A 232 21.66 -20.61 -17.80
C ALA A 232 20.90 -20.80 -16.47
N TYR A 233 19.57 -20.96 -16.51
CA TYR A 233 18.80 -21.39 -15.34
C TYR A 233 19.23 -22.77 -14.85
N THR A 234 19.38 -23.72 -15.76
CA THR A 234 19.79 -25.09 -15.45
C THR A 234 21.18 -25.16 -14.82
N ASP A 235 22.10 -24.27 -15.21
CA ASP A 235 23.46 -24.19 -14.65
C ASP A 235 23.52 -23.75 -13.18
N VAL A 236 22.51 -22.99 -12.73
CA VAL A 236 22.47 -22.44 -11.37
C VAL A 236 21.39 -23.07 -10.49
N LYS A 237 20.43 -23.81 -11.07
CA LYS A 237 19.29 -24.36 -10.33
C LYS A 237 19.71 -25.18 -9.11
N ASP A 238 20.82 -25.92 -9.19
CA ASP A 238 21.30 -26.77 -8.10
C ASP A 238 22.31 -26.06 -7.18
N LYS A 239 22.76 -24.84 -7.55
CA LYS A 239 23.75 -24.03 -6.81
C LYS A 239 23.13 -22.93 -5.96
N ALA A 240 21.89 -22.52 -6.27
CA ALA A 240 21.21 -21.40 -5.65
C ALA A 240 19.85 -21.78 -5.04
N ASP A 241 19.42 -20.97 -4.07
CA ASP A 241 18.18 -21.15 -3.31
C ASP A 241 17.14 -20.09 -3.71
N LEU A 242 17.56 -18.84 -3.87
CA LEU A 242 16.77 -17.79 -4.52
C LEU A 242 17.28 -17.58 -5.95
N ILE A 243 16.43 -17.83 -6.94
CA ILE A 243 16.77 -17.69 -8.36
C ILE A 243 15.83 -16.66 -8.98
N VAL A 244 16.38 -15.54 -9.44
CA VAL A 244 15.61 -14.49 -10.13
C VAL A 244 15.89 -14.56 -11.63
N ILE A 245 14.83 -14.69 -12.42
CA ILE A 245 14.88 -14.82 -13.87
C ILE A 245 14.19 -13.59 -14.49
N GLN A 246 14.89 -12.82 -15.31
CA GLN A 246 14.35 -11.63 -16.00
C GLN A 246 14.32 -11.87 -17.52
N SER A 247 13.11 -11.86 -18.12
CA SER A 247 12.96 -12.11 -19.56
C SER A 247 13.39 -10.91 -20.42
N GLY A 248 13.15 -9.67 -19.97
CA GLY A 248 13.61 -8.43 -20.60
C GLY A 248 12.88 -7.96 -21.87
N ASP A 249 12.22 -8.85 -22.62
CA ASP A 249 11.62 -8.50 -23.92
C ASP A 249 10.43 -7.53 -23.80
N THR A 250 9.60 -7.67 -22.77
CA THR A 250 8.47 -6.75 -22.54
C THR A 250 8.93 -5.35 -22.13
N SER A 251 10.05 -5.25 -21.41
CA SER A 251 10.67 -3.95 -21.10
C SER A 251 11.23 -3.27 -22.37
N ARG A 252 11.88 -4.05 -23.25
CA ARG A 252 12.29 -3.57 -24.58
C ARG A 252 11.10 -3.12 -25.41
N LEU A 253 10.00 -3.87 -25.40
CA LEU A 253 8.77 -3.50 -26.12
C LEU A 253 8.17 -2.19 -25.58
N ASP A 254 8.00 -2.05 -24.26
CA ASP A 254 7.41 -0.84 -23.66
C ASP A 254 8.28 0.41 -23.90
N SER A 255 9.61 0.26 -23.93
CA SER A 255 10.54 1.36 -24.20
C SER A 255 10.65 1.74 -25.69
N TYR A 256 10.29 0.84 -26.61
CA TYR A 256 10.40 1.04 -28.05
C TYR A 256 9.18 1.78 -28.64
N LYS A 257 9.31 3.09 -28.88
CA LYS A 257 8.21 3.97 -29.31
C LYS A 257 7.99 4.09 -30.83
N TYR A 258 8.67 3.27 -31.63
CA TYR A 258 8.66 3.39 -33.10
C TYR A 258 7.73 2.40 -33.81
N TYR A 259 7.09 1.48 -33.09
CA TYR A 259 6.12 0.58 -33.68
C TYR A 259 4.81 1.29 -34.04
N SER A 260 4.17 0.82 -35.12
CA SER A 260 2.73 1.04 -35.31
C SER A 260 1.94 0.17 -34.32
N ASP A 261 0.68 0.52 -34.09
CA ASP A 261 -0.20 -0.24 -33.19
C ASP A 261 -0.31 -1.72 -33.60
N GLU A 262 -0.39 -2.00 -34.91
CA GLU A 262 -0.43 -3.37 -35.44
C GLU A 262 0.87 -4.15 -35.13
N MET A 263 2.03 -3.54 -35.36
CA MET A 263 3.33 -4.16 -35.08
C MET A 263 3.57 -4.34 -33.58
N TYR A 264 3.05 -3.43 -32.75
CA TYR A 264 3.14 -3.56 -31.30
C TYR A 264 2.36 -4.77 -30.80
N VAL A 265 1.12 -4.98 -31.30
CA VAL A 265 0.30 -6.15 -30.96
C VAL A 265 0.98 -7.45 -31.42
N GLU A 266 1.50 -7.49 -32.64
CA GLU A 266 2.20 -8.67 -33.17
C GLU A 266 3.47 -8.99 -32.37
N ALA A 267 4.29 -7.97 -32.06
CA ALA A 267 5.48 -8.13 -31.24
C ALA A 267 5.12 -8.65 -29.83
N LYS A 268 4.05 -8.13 -29.24
CA LYS A 268 3.56 -8.57 -27.92
C LYS A 268 3.13 -10.04 -27.94
N ASP A 269 2.32 -10.43 -28.92
CA ASP A 269 1.88 -11.82 -29.09
C ASP A 269 3.07 -12.80 -29.23
N ASN A 270 4.06 -12.43 -30.05
CA ASN A 270 5.27 -13.25 -30.22
C ASN A 270 6.09 -13.38 -28.91
N ILE A 271 6.26 -12.29 -28.15
CA ILE A 271 6.96 -12.32 -26.86
C ILE A 271 6.23 -13.24 -25.87
N PHE A 272 4.90 -13.13 -25.77
CA PHE A 272 4.11 -13.96 -24.86
C PHE A 272 4.17 -15.45 -25.23
N LYS A 273 4.21 -15.80 -26.52
CA LYS A 273 4.40 -17.20 -26.97
C LYS A 273 5.73 -17.78 -26.48
N ASP A 274 6.83 -17.05 -26.62
CA ASP A 274 8.13 -17.53 -26.17
C ASP A 274 8.22 -17.64 -24.64
N VAL A 275 7.68 -16.65 -23.93
CA VAL A 275 7.60 -16.67 -22.47
C VAL A 275 6.74 -17.84 -21.97
N ASP A 276 5.62 -18.15 -22.64
CA ASP A 276 4.74 -19.25 -22.24
C ASP A 276 5.45 -20.61 -22.36
N ILE A 277 6.21 -20.82 -23.44
CA ILE A 277 7.02 -22.04 -23.62
C ILE A 277 8.08 -22.15 -22.53
N PHE A 278 8.79 -21.05 -22.26
CA PHE A 278 9.81 -20.99 -21.21
C PHE A 278 9.21 -21.30 -19.82
N LEU A 279 8.09 -20.66 -19.47
CA LEU A 279 7.39 -20.87 -18.22
C LEU A 279 6.89 -22.31 -18.08
N GLY A 280 6.37 -22.91 -19.16
CA GLY A 280 5.95 -24.30 -19.16
C GLY A 280 7.09 -25.27 -18.84
N ASN A 281 8.31 -24.97 -19.32
CA ASN A 281 9.49 -25.75 -18.96
C ASN A 281 9.95 -25.47 -17.52
N LEU A 282 9.89 -24.20 -17.07
CA LEU A 282 10.24 -23.81 -15.72
C LEU A 282 9.35 -24.50 -14.68
N ILE A 283 8.01 -24.46 -14.87
CA ILE A 283 7.01 -25.07 -13.98
C ILE A 283 7.29 -26.57 -13.74
N LYS A 284 7.73 -27.29 -14.78
CA LYS A 284 8.06 -28.73 -14.67
C LYS A 284 9.28 -29.01 -13.78
N THR A 285 10.12 -28.02 -13.51
CA THR A 285 11.33 -28.16 -12.68
C THR A 285 11.10 -27.78 -11.22
N ILE A 286 9.90 -27.30 -10.87
CA ILE A 286 9.60 -26.81 -9.52
C ILE A 286 9.23 -27.99 -8.64
N ASP A 287 10.05 -28.22 -7.61
CA ASP A 287 9.80 -29.24 -6.59
C ASP A 287 8.60 -28.87 -5.70
N GLU A 288 7.98 -29.86 -5.05
CA GLU A 288 6.76 -29.66 -4.23
C GLU A 288 6.91 -28.62 -3.11
N ASP A 289 8.11 -28.51 -2.53
CA ASP A 289 8.40 -27.59 -1.43
C ASP A 289 8.93 -26.22 -1.92
N SER A 290 9.07 -26.04 -3.24
CA SER A 290 9.51 -24.79 -3.85
C SER A 290 8.34 -23.88 -4.22
N ILE A 291 8.61 -22.58 -4.34
CA ILE A 291 7.61 -21.59 -4.77
C ILE A 291 8.07 -20.86 -6.02
N LEU A 292 7.12 -20.57 -6.91
CA LEU A 292 7.28 -19.69 -8.05
C LEU A 292 6.58 -18.37 -7.78
N LEU A 293 7.33 -17.27 -7.80
CA LEU A 293 6.82 -15.91 -7.74
C LEU A 293 6.89 -15.30 -9.15
N PHE A 294 5.74 -15.12 -9.80
CA PHE A 294 5.65 -14.30 -11.00
C PHE A 294 5.45 -12.85 -10.57
N VAL A 295 6.43 -11.99 -10.83
CA VAL A 295 6.46 -10.62 -10.33
C VAL A 295 6.57 -9.65 -11.49
N VAL A 296 5.74 -8.61 -11.48
CA VAL A 296 5.82 -7.48 -12.42
C VAL A 296 6.26 -6.24 -11.63
N PRO A 297 7.56 -5.90 -11.58
CA PRO A 297 8.06 -4.81 -10.73
C PRO A 297 7.59 -3.42 -11.14
N PHE A 298 7.16 -3.23 -12.39
CA PHE A 298 6.72 -1.93 -12.90
C PHE A 298 5.63 -2.05 -13.99
N PRO A 299 4.60 -1.18 -13.98
CA PRO A 299 3.47 -1.25 -14.92
C PRO A 299 3.83 -0.77 -16.34
N PRO A 300 3.05 -1.14 -17.36
CA PRO A 300 3.21 -0.60 -18.71
C PRO A 300 2.96 0.91 -18.78
N SER A 301 3.60 1.57 -19.74
CA SER A 301 3.47 3.02 -19.98
C SER A 301 2.00 3.42 -20.24
N GLU A 302 1.24 2.60 -20.96
CA GLU A 302 -0.19 2.82 -21.26
C GLU A 302 -1.04 2.82 -19.98
N ASP A 303 -0.80 1.87 -19.09
CA ASP A 303 -1.50 1.75 -17.82
C ASP A 303 -1.19 2.90 -16.86
N ILE A 304 0.06 3.38 -16.85
CA ILE A 304 0.45 4.57 -16.08
C ILE A 304 -0.36 5.79 -16.52
N ALA A 305 -0.59 5.96 -17.84
CA ALA A 305 -1.33 7.09 -18.39
C ALA A 305 -2.81 7.09 -17.97
N ILE A 306 -3.39 5.90 -17.79
CA ILE A 306 -4.78 5.71 -17.31
C ILE A 306 -4.84 5.35 -15.82
N GLY A 307 -3.78 5.58 -15.06
CA GLY A 307 -3.76 5.43 -13.60
C GLY A 307 -3.81 3.99 -13.08
N LYS A 308 -3.74 2.96 -13.93
CA LYS A 308 -3.61 1.55 -13.55
C LYS A 308 -2.18 1.24 -13.10
N LYS A 309 -1.76 1.78 -11.96
CA LYS A 309 -0.35 1.69 -11.51
C LYS A 309 -0.02 0.45 -10.67
N LEU A 310 -1.02 -0.33 -10.26
CA LEU A 310 -0.78 -1.58 -9.56
C LEU A 310 -0.44 -2.68 -10.56
N THR A 311 0.53 -3.53 -10.24
CA THR A 311 1.05 -4.53 -11.18
C THR A 311 0.65 -5.96 -10.80
N PRO A 312 0.59 -6.89 -11.76
CA PRO A 312 0.34 -8.29 -11.43
C PRO A 312 1.42 -8.89 -10.53
N VAL A 313 0.98 -9.74 -9.61
CA VAL A 313 1.85 -10.66 -8.88
C VAL A 313 1.11 -11.99 -8.72
N MET A 314 1.80 -13.10 -8.97
CA MET A 314 1.24 -14.44 -8.76
C MET A 314 2.22 -15.29 -7.98
N ALA A 315 1.71 -16.06 -7.02
CA ALA A 315 2.48 -17.07 -6.31
C ALA A 315 1.93 -18.45 -6.66
N TYR A 316 2.81 -19.41 -6.95
CA TYR A 316 2.45 -20.80 -7.24
C TYR A 316 3.30 -21.73 -6.40
N GLY A 317 2.66 -22.75 -5.82
CA GLY A 317 3.27 -23.74 -4.93
C GLY A 317 2.21 -24.36 -4.02
N LYS A 318 2.60 -25.33 -3.18
CA LYS A 318 1.68 -26.11 -2.34
C LYS A 318 0.76 -25.26 -1.44
N MET A 319 1.24 -24.10 -0.98
CA MET A 319 0.48 -23.16 -0.15
C MET A 319 -0.38 -22.16 -0.94
N PHE A 320 -0.19 -22.07 -2.26
CA PHE A 320 -0.77 -21.05 -3.13
C PHE A 320 -1.59 -21.71 -4.24
N SER A 321 -2.80 -22.15 -3.92
CA SER A 321 -3.70 -22.81 -4.89
C SER A 321 -5.01 -22.06 -5.11
N ASN A 322 -5.24 -21.51 -6.31
CA ASN A 322 -6.48 -20.86 -6.77
C ASN A 322 -7.08 -19.86 -5.76
N ARG A 323 -6.29 -18.86 -5.37
CA ARG A 323 -6.63 -17.92 -4.28
C ARG A 323 -6.28 -16.48 -4.63
N VAL A 324 -6.62 -15.57 -3.73
CA VAL A 324 -6.21 -14.17 -3.77
C VAL A 324 -5.13 -13.94 -2.71
N LEU A 325 -4.05 -13.24 -3.09
CA LEU A 325 -2.97 -12.86 -2.18
C LEU A 325 -3.43 -11.83 -1.15
N PHE A 326 -2.91 -11.94 0.05
CA PHE A 326 -3.12 -11.02 1.16
C PHE A 326 -1.82 -10.78 1.90
N SER A 327 -1.64 -9.55 2.39
CA SER A 327 -0.55 -9.18 3.29
C SER A 327 -1.08 -8.30 4.43
N SER A 328 -0.55 -8.55 5.63
CA SER A 328 -0.80 -7.72 6.81
C SER A 328 -0.29 -6.28 6.66
N THR A 329 0.61 -6.01 5.71
CA THR A 329 1.07 -4.66 5.37
C THR A 329 -0.06 -3.78 4.84
N THR A 330 -0.89 -4.34 3.96
CA THR A 330 -1.99 -3.58 3.33
C THR A 330 -3.31 -3.81 4.04
N LYS A 331 -3.52 -5.00 4.64
CA LYS A 331 -4.80 -5.47 5.18
C LYS A 331 -5.92 -5.42 4.13
N ARG A 332 -5.55 -5.62 2.87
CA ARG A 332 -6.41 -5.52 1.68
C ARG A 332 -6.35 -6.81 0.87
N ASP A 333 -7.49 -7.48 0.75
CA ASP A 333 -7.66 -8.62 -0.14
C ASP A 333 -7.19 -8.26 -1.55
N GLY A 334 -6.24 -9.01 -2.08
CA GLY A 334 -5.73 -8.86 -3.45
C GLY A 334 -4.79 -7.68 -3.67
N ILE A 335 -4.37 -6.95 -2.64
CA ILE A 335 -3.37 -5.89 -2.77
C ILE A 335 -2.21 -6.17 -1.81
N ILE A 336 -0.99 -6.24 -2.33
CA ILE A 336 0.25 -6.34 -1.55
C ILE A 336 1.17 -5.17 -1.91
N THR A 337 2.29 -5.04 -1.22
CA THR A 337 3.37 -4.12 -1.55
C THR A 337 4.58 -4.89 -2.07
N ASN A 338 5.42 -4.23 -2.86
CA ASN A 338 6.71 -4.79 -3.29
C ASN A 338 7.65 -5.12 -2.12
N THR A 339 7.48 -4.50 -0.96
CA THR A 339 8.23 -4.84 0.27
C THR A 339 7.80 -6.18 0.90
N ASP A 340 6.58 -6.66 0.60
CA ASP A 340 6.08 -7.94 1.09
C ASP A 340 6.79 -9.13 0.44
N ILE A 341 7.29 -8.95 -0.79
CA ILE A 341 8.04 -9.99 -1.51
C ILE A 341 9.26 -10.43 -0.70
N THR A 342 10.06 -9.46 -0.22
CA THR A 342 11.25 -9.74 0.57
C THR A 342 10.91 -10.30 1.94
N ALA A 343 9.87 -9.78 2.60
CA ALA A 343 9.41 -10.33 3.87
C ALA A 343 8.99 -11.79 3.75
N HIS A 344 8.27 -12.14 2.68
CA HIS A 344 7.86 -13.52 2.41
C HIS A 344 9.05 -14.44 2.09
N ILE A 345 10.04 -13.97 1.35
CA ILE A 345 11.23 -14.79 1.06
C ILE A 345 12.04 -15.07 2.33
N ILE A 346 12.24 -14.06 3.18
CA ILE A 346 12.94 -14.23 4.46
C ILE A 346 12.19 -15.20 5.37
N ASP A 347 10.87 -15.09 5.45
CA ASP A 347 10.03 -16.03 6.20
C ASP A 347 10.07 -17.46 5.64
N PHE A 348 9.99 -17.60 4.31
CA PHE A 348 10.10 -18.89 3.63
C PHE A 348 11.39 -19.63 3.98
N PHE A 349 12.53 -18.93 4.08
CA PHE A 349 13.80 -19.51 4.50
C PHE A 349 13.97 -19.61 6.03
N GLU A 350 12.92 -19.30 6.79
CA GLU A 350 12.86 -19.26 8.25
C GLU A 350 13.98 -18.43 8.89
N LEU A 351 14.34 -17.32 8.23
CA LEU A 351 15.36 -16.37 8.66
C LEU A 351 14.77 -15.31 9.60
N GLU A 352 15.63 -14.72 10.44
CA GLU A 352 15.21 -13.63 11.33
C GLU A 352 14.89 -12.37 10.51
N LYS A 353 13.70 -11.80 10.75
CA LYS A 353 13.27 -10.56 10.11
C LYS A 353 14.07 -9.37 10.66
N GLU A 354 14.74 -8.65 9.76
CA GLU A 354 15.47 -7.42 10.10
C GLU A 354 14.49 -6.28 10.44
N PRO A 355 14.69 -5.51 11.53
CA PRO A 355 13.79 -4.43 11.93
C PRO A 355 13.56 -3.33 10.90
N SER A 356 14.48 -3.12 9.95
CA SER A 356 14.29 -2.16 8.86
C SER A 356 13.25 -2.60 7.84
N MET A 357 12.84 -3.88 7.84
CA MET A 357 11.84 -4.40 6.90
C MET A 357 10.42 -4.02 7.32
N ILE A 358 9.65 -3.49 6.38
CA ILE A 358 8.27 -3.05 6.65
C ILE A 358 7.21 -4.01 6.09
N GLY A 359 7.59 -4.86 5.14
CA GLY A 359 6.70 -5.86 4.53
C GLY A 359 6.39 -7.03 5.47
N HIS A 360 5.37 -7.82 5.11
CA HIS A 360 4.94 -9.02 5.82
C HIS A 360 4.85 -10.21 4.88
N GLU A 361 4.81 -11.41 5.45
CA GLU A 361 4.60 -12.64 4.71
C GLU A 361 3.33 -12.60 3.86
N LEU A 362 3.37 -13.32 2.73
CA LEU A 362 2.21 -13.49 1.87
C LEU A 362 1.35 -14.63 2.39
N SER A 363 0.06 -14.35 2.54
CA SER A 363 -0.96 -15.36 2.82
C SER A 363 -2.03 -15.32 1.74
N THR A 364 -2.98 -16.24 1.82
CA THR A 364 -3.99 -16.42 0.78
C THR A 364 -5.40 -16.40 1.37
N ILE A 365 -6.33 -15.79 0.64
CA ILE A 365 -7.75 -15.75 0.96
C ILE A 365 -8.53 -16.36 -0.20
N ASP A 366 -9.53 -17.18 0.13
CA ASP A 366 -10.44 -17.75 -0.85
C ASP A 366 -11.45 -16.69 -1.33
N LYS A 367 -11.58 -16.55 -2.66
CA LYS A 367 -12.57 -15.70 -3.32
C LYS A 367 -13.14 -16.41 -4.54
N ASP A 368 -14.42 -16.21 -4.80
CA ASP A 368 -15.04 -16.64 -6.04
C ASP A 368 -14.45 -15.85 -7.22
N MET A 369 -14.06 -16.54 -8.28
CA MET A 369 -13.45 -15.96 -9.49
C MET A 369 -12.29 -14.96 -9.17
N PRO A 370 -11.15 -15.44 -8.64
CA PRO A 370 -10.04 -14.59 -8.21
C PRO A 370 -9.61 -13.52 -9.23
N LEU A 371 -9.46 -13.90 -10.50
CA LEU A 371 -9.04 -12.98 -11.57
C LEU A 371 -10.03 -11.82 -11.75
N LYS A 372 -11.33 -12.10 -11.74
CA LYS A 372 -12.35 -11.07 -11.87
C LYS A 372 -12.31 -10.10 -10.69
N PHE A 373 -12.21 -10.63 -9.46
CA PHE A 373 -12.08 -9.83 -8.25
C PHE A 373 -10.86 -8.88 -8.32
N ILE A 374 -9.72 -9.38 -8.79
CA ILE A 374 -8.50 -8.60 -8.97
C ILE A 374 -8.69 -7.49 -10.02
N ASN A 375 -9.27 -7.80 -11.18
CA ASN A 375 -9.49 -6.82 -12.24
C ASN A 375 -10.50 -5.73 -11.84
N ASP A 376 -11.58 -6.10 -11.15
CA ASP A 376 -12.55 -5.16 -10.60
C ASP A 376 -11.88 -4.24 -9.56
N THR A 377 -11.04 -4.82 -8.69
CA THR A 377 -10.28 -4.07 -7.67
C THR A 377 -9.32 -3.07 -8.32
N ASN A 378 -8.57 -3.48 -9.35
CA ASN A 378 -7.65 -2.58 -10.05
C ASN A 378 -8.40 -1.42 -10.72
N THR A 379 -9.53 -1.72 -11.36
CA THR A 379 -10.36 -0.72 -12.05
C THR A 379 -10.91 0.33 -11.08
N VAL A 380 -11.40 -0.09 -9.92
CA VAL A 380 -11.87 0.83 -8.87
C VAL A 380 -10.73 1.68 -8.32
N CYS A 381 -9.56 1.08 -8.07
CA CYS A 381 -8.39 1.81 -7.58
C CYS A 381 -7.92 2.87 -8.59
N ALA A 382 -7.80 2.51 -9.88
CA ALA A 382 -7.40 3.42 -10.95
C ALA A 382 -8.40 4.58 -11.13
N PHE A 383 -9.71 4.27 -11.12
CA PHE A 383 -10.75 5.28 -11.21
C PHE A 383 -10.65 6.29 -10.07
N ASN A 384 -10.52 5.81 -8.82
CA ASN A 384 -10.38 6.67 -7.66
C ASN A 384 -9.11 7.53 -7.74
N TYR A 385 -7.97 6.93 -8.09
CA TYR A 385 -6.69 7.63 -8.21
C TYR A 385 -6.76 8.81 -9.21
N ILE A 386 -7.34 8.60 -10.40
CA ILE A 386 -7.48 9.67 -11.41
C ILE A 386 -8.45 10.76 -10.95
N ASN A 387 -9.62 10.38 -10.43
CA ASN A 387 -10.71 11.31 -10.21
C ASN A 387 -10.63 12.03 -8.85
N ARG A 388 -9.84 11.50 -7.90
CA ARG A 388 -9.72 12.03 -6.54
C ARG A 388 -9.27 13.50 -6.48
N PRO A 389 -8.19 13.94 -7.18
CA PRO A 389 -7.78 15.35 -7.13
C PRO A 389 -8.88 16.31 -7.62
N ALA A 390 -9.58 15.94 -8.70
CA ALA A 390 -10.66 16.74 -9.25
C ALA A 390 -11.88 16.78 -8.32
N ALA A 391 -12.32 15.62 -7.81
CA ALA A 391 -13.46 15.52 -6.90
C ALA A 391 -13.24 16.30 -5.61
N ILE A 392 -12.05 16.18 -4.99
CA ILE A 392 -11.69 16.93 -3.77
C ILE A 392 -11.62 18.43 -4.07
N ARG A 393 -11.00 18.85 -5.19
CA ARG A 393 -10.91 20.27 -5.57
C ARG A 393 -12.29 20.88 -5.79
N VAL A 394 -13.16 20.20 -6.53
CA VAL A 394 -14.54 20.66 -6.77
C VAL A 394 -15.29 20.76 -5.45
N PHE A 395 -15.13 19.79 -4.55
CA PHE A 395 -15.78 19.83 -3.24
C PHE A 395 -15.28 21.00 -2.36
N ILE A 396 -13.97 21.24 -2.31
CA ILE A 396 -13.40 22.38 -1.58
C ILE A 396 -13.88 23.71 -2.15
N LEU A 397 -13.86 23.86 -3.48
CA LEU A 397 -14.39 25.06 -4.14
C LEU A 397 -15.89 25.24 -3.85
N PHE A 398 -16.66 24.16 -3.83
CA PHE A 398 -18.07 24.18 -3.47
C PHE A 398 -18.28 24.64 -2.02
N ILE A 399 -17.45 24.19 -1.07
CA ILE A 399 -17.48 24.68 0.32
C ILE A 399 -17.18 26.18 0.36
N ILE A 400 -16.07 26.62 -0.23
CA ILE A 400 -15.62 28.02 -0.19
C ILE A 400 -16.67 28.93 -0.82
N ALA A 401 -17.16 28.59 -2.02
CA ALA A 401 -18.20 29.36 -2.70
C ALA A 401 -19.47 29.43 -1.86
N THR A 402 -19.92 28.31 -1.28
CA THR A 402 -21.11 28.29 -0.42
C THR A 402 -20.95 29.19 0.79
N LEU A 403 -19.79 29.18 1.46
CA LEU A 403 -19.53 30.03 2.62
C LEU A 403 -19.49 31.51 2.23
N LEU A 404 -18.79 31.86 1.15
CA LEU A 404 -18.69 33.23 0.66
C LEU A 404 -20.06 33.78 0.23
N PHE A 405 -20.84 33.00 -0.53
CA PHE A 405 -22.21 33.39 -0.90
C PHE A 405 -23.11 33.49 0.33
N THR A 406 -22.95 32.61 1.32
CA THR A 406 -23.72 32.72 2.57
C THR A 406 -23.42 34.04 3.29
N ILE A 407 -22.15 34.42 3.40
CA ILE A 407 -21.74 35.71 4.00
C ILE A 407 -22.26 36.88 3.17
N LEU A 408 -22.09 36.85 1.84
CA LEU A 408 -22.57 37.89 0.93
C LEU A 408 -24.09 38.09 1.06
N PHE A 409 -24.87 37.01 1.06
CA PHE A 409 -26.32 37.07 1.21
C PHE A 409 -26.72 37.51 2.62
N ALA A 410 -25.97 37.13 3.66
CA ALA A 410 -26.23 37.57 5.02
C ALA A 410 -25.99 39.08 5.21
N VAL A 411 -25.04 39.66 4.48
CA VAL A 411 -24.71 41.09 4.56
C VAL A 411 -25.62 41.92 3.65
N TYR A 412 -25.70 41.58 2.36
CA TYR A 412 -26.30 42.43 1.33
C TYR A 412 -27.69 41.98 0.86
N PHE A 413 -28.01 40.69 0.94
CA PHE A 413 -29.22 40.10 0.34
C PHE A 413 -30.05 39.28 1.34
N LYS A 414 -30.23 39.78 2.57
CA LYS A 414 -30.83 39.04 3.70
C LYS A 414 -32.14 38.33 3.36
N LYS A 415 -33.01 38.97 2.54
CA LYS A 415 -34.29 38.41 2.08
C LYS A 415 -34.12 37.08 1.31
N TYR A 416 -33.01 36.91 0.61
CA TYR A 416 -32.72 35.75 -0.23
C TYR A 416 -31.87 34.68 0.49
N LEU A 417 -31.53 34.87 1.77
CA LEU A 417 -30.70 33.93 2.52
C LEU A 417 -31.35 32.54 2.68
N ILE A 418 -32.68 32.46 2.59
CA ILE A 418 -33.42 31.19 2.59
C ILE A 418 -32.97 30.24 1.47
N TYR A 419 -32.52 30.77 0.33
CA TYR A 419 -32.03 29.97 -0.80
C TYR A 419 -30.65 29.34 -0.56
N MET A 420 -29.87 29.83 0.42
CA MET A 420 -28.58 29.24 0.80
C MET A 420 -28.74 28.00 1.70
N LYS A 421 -29.87 27.84 2.39
CA LYS A 421 -30.14 26.69 3.27
C LYS A 421 -29.99 25.33 2.56
N PRO A 422 -30.62 25.06 1.41
CA PRO A 422 -30.43 23.78 0.71
C PRO A 422 -28.98 23.57 0.24
N VAL A 423 -28.27 24.64 -0.16
CA VAL A 423 -26.87 24.56 -0.60
C VAL A 423 -25.96 24.16 0.56
N LEU A 424 -26.12 24.79 1.73
CA LEU A 424 -25.40 24.43 2.96
C LEU A 424 -25.69 22.99 3.39
N THR A 425 -26.95 22.56 3.26
CA THR A 425 -27.34 21.17 3.55
C THR A 425 -26.66 20.20 2.58
N GLY A 426 -26.58 20.57 1.29
CA GLY A 426 -25.84 19.82 0.26
C GLY A 426 -24.39 19.61 0.67
N VAL A 427 -23.69 20.65 1.11
CA VAL A 427 -22.29 20.55 1.61
C VAL A 427 -22.15 19.50 2.72
N MET A 428 -23.11 19.44 3.65
CA MET A 428 -23.07 18.50 4.79
C MET A 428 -23.38 17.05 4.38
N ILE A 429 -24.20 16.85 3.36
CA ILE A 429 -24.55 15.53 2.82
C ILE A 429 -23.39 14.98 1.96
N THR A 430 -22.62 15.84 1.29
CA THR A 430 -21.59 15.42 0.32
C THR A 430 -20.64 14.33 0.84
N PRO A 431 -20.01 14.43 2.04
CA PRO A 431 -19.13 13.36 2.52
C PRO A 431 -19.85 12.02 2.74
N MET A 432 -21.09 12.05 3.22
CA MET A 432 -21.92 10.85 3.33
C MET A 432 -22.26 10.28 1.95
N ALA A 433 -22.53 11.13 0.96
CA ALA A 433 -22.76 10.68 -0.41
C ALA A 433 -21.51 10.01 -1.00
N PHE A 434 -20.31 10.58 -0.80
CA PHE A 434 -19.05 9.94 -1.21
C PHE A 434 -18.84 8.56 -0.59
N LEU A 435 -19.28 8.34 0.66
CA LEU A 435 -19.22 7.02 1.29
C LEU A 435 -20.21 6.05 0.65
N LEU A 436 -21.49 6.45 0.52
CA LEU A 436 -22.57 5.58 0.05
C LEU A 436 -22.49 5.25 -1.45
N ILE A 437 -21.95 6.14 -2.28
CA ILE A 437 -21.75 5.88 -3.72
C ILE A 437 -20.81 4.69 -3.94
N SER A 438 -19.91 4.43 -2.98
CA SER A 438 -18.99 3.30 -3.01
C SER A 438 -19.70 1.94 -3.04
N LEU A 439 -20.98 1.87 -2.64
CA LEU A 439 -21.83 0.66 -2.80
C LEU A 439 -22.00 0.25 -4.27
N PHE A 440 -21.90 1.19 -5.21
CA PHE A 440 -22.16 0.97 -6.63
C PHE A 440 -20.88 0.83 -7.46
N ASN A 441 -19.71 0.96 -6.82
CA ASN A 441 -18.37 0.93 -7.44
C ASN A 441 -18.36 1.64 -8.81
N PRO A 442 -18.54 2.97 -8.85
CA PRO A 442 -18.58 3.68 -10.12
C PRO A 442 -17.21 3.62 -10.79
N THR A 443 -17.17 3.07 -12.01
CA THR A 443 -15.96 2.98 -12.85
C THR A 443 -15.91 4.06 -13.94
N SER A 444 -16.94 4.90 -14.03
CA SER A 444 -17.06 5.98 -15.02
C SER A 444 -17.41 7.30 -14.33
N ALA A 445 -16.80 8.39 -14.80
CA ALA A 445 -17.03 9.73 -14.26
C ALA A 445 -18.50 10.15 -14.41
N THR A 446 -19.15 9.77 -15.51
CA THR A 446 -20.58 10.04 -15.74
C THR A 446 -21.44 9.32 -14.71
N LYS A 447 -21.19 8.01 -14.50
CA LYS A 447 -21.90 7.23 -13.48
C LYS A 447 -21.66 7.81 -12.08
N PHE A 448 -20.42 8.18 -11.76
CA PHE A 448 -20.06 8.81 -10.49
C PHE A 448 -20.84 10.12 -10.27
N ASN A 449 -20.82 11.04 -11.23
CA ASN A 449 -21.49 12.33 -11.11
C ASN A 449 -23.01 12.21 -11.05
N LEU A 450 -23.62 11.31 -11.82
CA LEU A 450 -25.06 11.05 -11.77
C LEU A 450 -25.48 10.46 -10.43
N LEU A 451 -24.73 9.48 -9.90
CA LEU A 451 -24.98 8.94 -8.57
C LEU A 451 -24.82 10.03 -7.51
N MET A 452 -23.80 10.88 -7.61
CA MET A 452 -23.58 11.98 -6.68
C MET A 452 -24.74 12.98 -6.68
N ALA A 453 -25.19 13.41 -7.85
CA ALA A 453 -26.35 14.30 -7.98
C ALA A 453 -27.63 13.65 -7.45
N CYS A 454 -27.85 12.37 -7.75
CA CYS A 454 -29.00 11.61 -7.27
C CYS A 454 -29.00 11.50 -5.74
N PHE A 455 -27.87 11.09 -5.14
CA PHE A 455 -27.73 10.96 -3.68
C PHE A 455 -27.97 12.30 -2.98
N ILE A 456 -27.29 13.38 -3.41
CA ILE A 456 -27.46 14.70 -2.80
C ILE A 456 -28.92 15.17 -2.92
N THR A 457 -29.56 14.94 -4.07
CA THR A 457 -30.95 15.36 -4.31
C THR A 457 -31.93 14.56 -3.47
N VAL A 458 -31.85 13.22 -3.48
CA VAL A 458 -32.76 12.34 -2.74
C VAL A 458 -32.64 12.58 -1.23
N PHE A 459 -31.41 12.61 -0.69
CA PHE A 459 -31.21 12.89 0.74
C PHE A 459 -31.59 14.32 1.10
N GLY A 460 -31.29 15.30 0.23
CA GLY A 460 -31.71 16.69 0.43
C GLY A 460 -33.23 16.85 0.47
N LEU A 461 -33.95 16.19 -0.44
CA LEU A 461 -35.42 16.18 -0.48
C LEU A 461 -36.01 15.44 0.73
N ALA A 462 -35.45 14.29 1.11
CA ALA A 462 -35.88 13.56 2.31
C ALA A 462 -35.71 14.43 3.56
N ILE A 463 -34.56 15.08 3.72
CA ILE A 463 -34.31 16.02 4.82
C ILE A 463 -35.31 17.18 4.79
N ALA A 464 -35.56 17.78 3.63
CA ALA A 464 -36.52 18.88 3.50
C ALA A 464 -37.97 18.46 3.79
N PHE A 465 -38.34 17.22 3.44
CA PHE A 465 -39.68 16.68 3.65
C PHE A 465 -39.94 16.32 5.12
N PHE A 466 -39.00 15.62 5.76
CA PHE A 466 -39.16 15.13 7.14
C PHE A 466 -38.77 16.16 8.21
N LEU A 467 -37.86 17.09 7.90
CA LEU A 467 -37.31 18.03 8.88
C LEU A 467 -37.61 19.47 8.47
N LYS A 468 -38.45 20.15 9.26
CA LYS A 468 -38.84 21.54 8.99
C LYS A 468 -37.93 22.56 9.67
N ASP A 469 -37.41 22.23 10.85
CA ASP A 469 -36.58 23.14 11.63
C ASP A 469 -35.09 23.04 11.24
N ASN A 470 -34.40 24.20 11.22
CA ASN A 470 -33.00 24.29 10.76
C ASN A 470 -32.04 23.47 11.63
N LEU A 471 -32.30 23.42 12.94
CA LEU A 471 -31.41 22.83 13.92
C LEU A 471 -31.46 21.30 13.85
N SER A 472 -32.63 20.73 13.56
CA SER A 472 -32.87 19.32 13.26
C SER A 472 -32.24 18.89 11.97
N ILE A 473 -32.38 19.68 10.89
CA ILE A 473 -31.70 19.39 9.62
C ILE A 473 -30.21 19.21 9.85
N PHE A 474 -29.61 20.16 10.57
CA PHE A 474 -28.19 20.16 10.89
C PHE A 474 -27.80 18.98 11.81
N THR A 475 -28.56 18.76 12.88
CA THR A 475 -28.32 17.68 13.85
C THR A 475 -28.40 16.31 13.19
N VAL A 476 -29.49 16.03 12.46
CA VAL A 476 -29.75 14.73 11.86
C VAL A 476 -28.74 14.45 10.74
N THR A 477 -28.44 15.43 9.89
CA THR A 477 -27.47 15.23 8.79
C THR A 477 -26.09 14.85 9.34
N LEU A 478 -25.56 15.64 10.28
CA LEU A 478 -24.20 15.40 10.81
C LEU A 478 -24.10 14.13 11.65
N LEU A 479 -25.08 13.85 12.50
CA LEU A 479 -25.08 12.63 13.32
C LEU A 479 -25.32 11.38 12.45
N THR A 480 -26.15 11.45 11.42
CA THR A 480 -26.33 10.33 10.48
C THR A 480 -25.02 10.02 9.76
N SER A 481 -24.33 11.05 9.26
CA SER A 481 -23.02 10.84 8.62
C SER A 481 -21.98 10.28 9.59
N THR A 482 -21.96 10.75 10.85
CA THR A 482 -21.11 10.19 11.92
C THR A 482 -21.38 8.70 12.12
N LEU A 483 -22.66 8.33 12.26
CA LEU A 483 -23.06 6.94 12.47
C LEU A 483 -22.71 6.05 11.29
N LEU A 484 -22.90 6.51 10.05
CA LEU A 484 -22.58 5.73 8.85
C LEU A 484 -21.08 5.44 8.74
N ILE A 485 -20.22 6.42 9.04
CA ILE A 485 -18.77 6.22 9.06
C ILE A 485 -18.37 5.22 10.15
N LEU A 486 -18.98 5.31 11.34
CA LEU A 486 -18.73 4.37 12.43
C LEU A 486 -19.18 2.96 12.08
N ILE A 487 -20.40 2.80 11.55
CA ILE A 487 -20.94 1.50 11.12
C ILE A 487 -20.03 0.87 10.06
N ASP A 488 -19.65 1.64 9.03
CA ASP A 488 -18.72 1.15 8.00
C ASP A 488 -17.40 0.70 8.63
N THR A 489 -16.83 1.46 9.55
CA THR A 489 -15.58 1.11 10.23
C THR A 489 -15.70 -0.16 11.08
N PHE A 490 -16.79 -0.32 11.84
CA PHE A 490 -17.04 -1.54 12.61
C PHE A 490 -17.28 -2.77 11.73
N MET A 491 -17.74 -2.59 10.49
CA MET A 491 -17.88 -3.65 9.49
C MET A 491 -16.58 -3.93 8.71
N GLY A 492 -15.44 -3.33 9.09
CA GLY A 492 -14.15 -3.52 8.42
C GLY A 492 -13.89 -2.56 7.25
N SER A 493 -14.66 -1.46 7.16
CA SER A 493 -14.56 -0.40 6.15
C SER A 493 -14.81 -0.81 4.68
N PRO A 494 -15.80 -1.65 4.35
CA PRO A 494 -16.05 -2.05 2.96
C PRO A 494 -16.32 -0.86 2.03
N LEU A 495 -16.99 0.19 2.51
CA LEU A 495 -17.31 1.38 1.70
C LEU A 495 -16.17 2.39 1.68
N ALA A 496 -15.58 2.69 2.83
CA ALA A 496 -14.44 3.60 2.85
C ALA A 496 -13.31 3.06 1.97
N ARG A 497 -13.07 1.74 1.92
CA ARG A 497 -12.05 1.06 1.09
C ARG A 497 -12.12 1.42 -0.40
N THR A 498 -13.29 1.71 -0.93
CA THR A 498 -13.52 2.04 -2.34
C THR A 498 -13.98 3.49 -2.55
N SER A 499 -14.00 4.31 -1.49
CA SER A 499 -14.41 5.71 -1.57
C SER A 499 -13.25 6.64 -1.95
N ILE A 500 -13.55 7.63 -2.81
CA ILE A 500 -12.62 8.68 -3.23
C ILE A 500 -12.06 9.50 -2.06
N LEU A 501 -12.84 9.68 -0.98
CA LEU A 501 -12.45 10.45 0.21
C LEU A 501 -11.63 9.65 1.23
N SER A 502 -11.25 8.40 0.96
CA SER A 502 -10.48 7.60 1.93
C SER A 502 -9.15 7.14 1.37
N TYR A 503 -9.07 5.92 0.86
CA TYR A 503 -7.82 5.22 0.61
C TYR A 503 -7.30 5.43 -0.79
N ASP A 504 -5.98 5.38 -0.94
CA ASP A 504 -5.32 5.37 -2.23
C ASP A 504 -4.22 4.29 -2.21
N PRO A 505 -4.58 3.04 -2.59
CA PRO A 505 -3.62 1.94 -2.66
C PRO A 505 -2.55 2.13 -3.74
N ILE A 506 -2.75 3.02 -4.72
CA ILE A 506 -1.77 3.29 -5.78
C ILE A 506 -0.66 4.19 -5.26
N VAL A 507 -1.01 5.28 -4.56
CA VAL A 507 -0.01 6.16 -3.93
C VAL A 507 0.58 5.52 -2.67
N GLY A 508 -0.08 4.48 -2.12
CA GLY A 508 0.35 3.85 -0.87
C GLY A 508 0.25 4.81 0.32
N ALA A 509 -0.55 5.88 0.21
CA ALA A 509 -0.72 6.88 1.26
C ALA A 509 -1.42 6.31 2.49
N ARG A 510 -2.37 5.39 2.29
CA ARG A 510 -3.04 4.60 3.33
C ARG A 510 -3.77 3.41 2.72
N PHE A 511 -3.61 2.22 3.30
CA PHE A 511 -4.30 0.99 2.86
C PHE A 511 -5.50 0.61 3.75
N TYR A 512 -5.46 0.95 5.06
CA TYR A 512 -6.47 0.62 6.07
C TYR A 512 -6.61 1.73 7.13
N GLY A 513 -7.69 1.70 7.93
CA GLY A 513 -8.04 2.73 8.93
C GLY A 513 -8.72 3.99 8.35
N ILE A 514 -9.30 4.86 9.19
CA ILE A 514 -10.08 5.99 8.65
C ILE A 514 -9.16 7.00 7.94
N GLY A 515 -9.42 7.25 6.65
CA GLY A 515 -8.70 8.24 5.82
C GLY A 515 -8.76 9.65 6.42
N ASN A 516 -7.78 10.51 6.09
CA ASN A 516 -7.65 11.81 6.76
C ASN A 516 -8.84 12.74 6.48
N GLU A 517 -9.42 12.66 5.28
CA GLU A 517 -10.55 13.48 4.87
C GLU A 517 -11.82 13.06 5.61
N PHE A 518 -12.13 11.76 5.68
CA PHE A 518 -13.24 11.26 6.50
C PHE A 518 -13.01 11.49 7.99
N MET A 519 -11.78 11.35 8.47
CA MET A 519 -11.43 11.63 9.86
C MET A 519 -11.74 13.08 10.23
N GLY A 520 -11.29 14.05 9.44
CA GLY A 520 -11.57 15.46 9.70
C GLY A 520 -13.06 15.77 9.72
N PHE A 521 -13.82 15.20 8.76
CA PHE A 521 -15.27 15.33 8.73
C PHE A 521 -15.96 14.63 9.91
N LEU A 522 -15.52 13.45 10.32
CA LEU A 522 -16.05 12.71 11.47
C LEU A 522 -15.91 13.51 12.77
N LEU A 523 -14.75 14.13 13.00
CA LEU A 523 -14.53 14.98 14.18
C LEU A 523 -15.47 16.19 14.20
N GLY A 524 -15.53 16.92 13.09
CA GLY A 524 -16.38 18.11 12.96
C GLY A 524 -17.87 17.76 13.10
N SER A 525 -18.33 16.74 12.38
CA SER A 525 -19.74 16.29 12.41
C SER A 525 -20.15 15.75 13.79
N THR A 526 -19.26 15.05 14.51
CA THR A 526 -19.54 14.58 15.86
C THR A 526 -19.68 15.75 16.85
N ILE A 527 -18.73 16.69 16.88
CA ILE A 527 -18.76 17.84 17.80
C ILE A 527 -20.00 18.71 17.53
N ILE A 528 -20.20 19.06 16.27
CA ILE A 528 -21.25 19.99 15.87
C ILE A 528 -22.64 19.31 15.96
N GLY A 529 -22.75 18.05 15.56
CA GLY A 529 -23.98 17.26 15.66
C GLY A 529 -24.41 17.05 17.11
N THR A 530 -23.48 16.75 18.00
CA THR A 530 -23.79 16.62 19.44
C THR A 530 -24.11 17.96 20.10
N ALA A 531 -23.41 19.04 19.75
CA ALA A 531 -23.70 20.37 20.26
C ALA A 531 -25.12 20.83 19.89
N SER A 532 -25.49 20.66 18.62
CA SER A 532 -26.85 20.99 18.15
C SER A 532 -27.91 20.10 18.81
N LEU A 533 -27.66 18.82 19.02
CA LEU A 533 -28.58 17.93 19.75
C LEU A 533 -28.85 18.43 21.18
N ILE A 534 -27.81 18.89 21.89
CA ILE A 534 -27.94 19.44 23.25
C ILE A 534 -28.77 20.72 23.25
N ASP A 535 -28.53 21.61 22.29
CA ASP A 535 -29.31 22.85 22.14
C ASP A 535 -30.78 22.59 21.81
N LYS A 536 -31.07 21.56 21.02
CA LYS A 536 -32.45 21.16 20.69
C LYS A 536 -33.19 20.68 21.93
N TYR A 537 -32.55 19.83 22.74
CA TYR A 537 -33.19 19.14 23.87
C TYR A 537 -32.73 19.69 25.22
N ARG A 538 -32.71 21.02 25.38
CA ARG A 538 -32.32 21.71 26.64
C ARG A 538 -33.03 21.17 27.89
N LYS A 539 -34.30 20.74 27.76
CA LYS A 539 -35.09 20.14 28.87
C LYS A 539 -34.51 18.80 29.36
N HIS A 540 -33.89 18.01 28.48
CA HIS A 540 -33.28 16.72 28.78
C HIS A 540 -31.74 16.76 28.70
N HIS A 541 -31.14 17.94 28.90
CA HIS A 541 -29.71 18.18 28.68
C HIS A 541 -28.78 17.18 29.38
N LYS A 542 -29.16 16.59 30.53
CA LYS A 542 -28.31 15.59 31.21
C LYS A 542 -28.16 14.29 30.42
N LEU A 543 -29.27 13.73 29.93
CA LEU A 543 -29.25 12.48 29.16
C LEU A 543 -28.56 12.70 27.82
N VAL A 544 -28.84 13.83 27.17
CA VAL A 544 -28.22 14.18 25.88
C VAL A 544 -26.73 14.45 26.03
N LYS A 545 -26.29 15.15 27.09
CA LYS A 545 -24.86 15.33 27.38
C LYS A 545 -24.17 13.99 27.62
N LEU A 546 -24.80 13.07 28.34
CA LEU A 546 -24.24 11.72 28.55
C LEU A 546 -24.09 10.98 27.21
N PHE A 547 -25.13 10.98 26.37
CA PHE A 547 -25.08 10.39 25.03
C PHE A 547 -23.96 11.01 24.18
N SER A 548 -23.83 12.34 24.18
CA SER A 548 -22.76 13.04 23.46
C SER A 548 -21.38 12.57 23.90
N ILE A 549 -21.14 12.44 25.20
CA ILE A 549 -19.85 11.96 25.73
C ILE A 549 -19.59 10.52 25.30
N ILE A 550 -20.59 9.65 25.38
CA ILE A 550 -20.47 8.25 24.92
C ILE A 550 -20.08 8.23 23.44
N LEU A 551 -20.74 9.02 22.59
CA LEU A 551 -20.44 9.07 21.17
C LEU A 551 -19.02 9.57 20.89
N LEU A 552 -18.55 10.63 21.59
CA LEU A 552 -17.19 11.14 21.47
C LEU A 552 -16.15 10.06 21.87
N ILE A 553 -16.43 9.30 22.93
CA ILE A 553 -15.57 8.19 23.35
C ILE A 553 -15.56 7.10 22.28
N VAL A 554 -16.71 6.70 21.75
CA VAL A 554 -16.80 5.68 20.69
C VAL A 554 -15.98 6.10 19.47
N VAL A 555 -16.09 7.36 19.04
CA VAL A 555 -15.28 7.88 17.92
C VAL A 555 -13.79 7.87 18.24
N LEU A 556 -13.40 8.31 19.45
CA LEU A 556 -12.00 8.30 19.89
C LEU A 556 -11.41 6.88 19.92
N VAL A 557 -12.13 5.92 20.50
CA VAL A 557 -11.73 4.50 20.54
C VAL A 557 -11.56 3.94 19.14
N THR A 558 -12.53 4.23 18.26
CA THR A 558 -12.52 3.74 16.88
C THR A 558 -11.29 4.23 16.10
N LEU A 559 -10.89 5.48 16.32
CA LEU A 559 -9.69 6.06 15.71
C LEU A 559 -8.38 5.54 16.33
N ALA A 560 -8.40 5.15 17.61
CA ALA A 560 -7.21 4.73 18.34
C ALA A 560 -6.87 3.24 18.15
N LEU A 561 -7.86 2.36 18.06
CA LEU A 561 -7.64 0.91 18.07
C LEU A 561 -7.01 0.40 16.75
N PRO A 562 -5.90 -0.39 16.81
CA PRO A 562 -5.24 -1.04 15.66
C PRO A 562 -6.15 -1.91 14.77
N SER A 563 -7.15 -2.54 15.37
CA SER A 563 -8.07 -3.48 14.71
C SER A 563 -9.24 -2.81 13.98
N LEU A 564 -9.44 -1.51 14.17
CA LEU A 564 -10.58 -0.76 13.63
C LEU A 564 -10.12 0.35 12.67
N GLY A 565 -10.26 1.61 13.07
CA GLY A 565 -10.12 2.78 12.24
C GLY A 565 -8.80 3.52 12.42
N THR A 566 -7.72 2.83 12.81
CA THR A 566 -6.47 3.42 13.31
C THR A 566 -6.00 4.61 12.50
N ASN A 567 -5.97 5.77 13.14
CA ASN A 567 -5.40 6.99 12.60
C ASN A 567 -4.77 7.78 13.75
N VAL A 568 -3.44 7.76 13.83
CA VAL A 568 -2.69 8.38 14.92
C VAL A 568 -2.94 9.89 15.00
N GLY A 569 -2.77 10.59 13.87
CA GLY A 569 -3.03 12.02 13.78
C GLY A 569 -4.49 12.35 14.10
N GLY A 570 -5.41 11.52 13.63
CA GLY A 570 -6.83 11.63 13.93
C GLY A 570 -7.16 11.41 15.40
N THR A 571 -6.50 10.46 16.06
CA THR A 571 -6.67 10.17 17.49
C THR A 571 -6.19 11.35 18.33
N ILE A 572 -5.02 11.91 17.99
CA ILE A 572 -4.48 13.11 18.67
C ILE A 572 -5.45 14.29 18.51
N ALA A 573 -5.92 14.54 17.28
CA ALA A 573 -6.86 15.62 16.99
C ALA A 573 -8.21 15.41 17.71
N ALA A 574 -8.74 14.19 17.69
CA ALA A 574 -9.96 13.81 18.39
C ALA A 574 -9.83 14.04 19.89
N PHE A 575 -8.72 13.58 20.47
CA PHE A 575 -8.47 13.68 21.90
C PHE A 575 -8.47 15.13 22.38
N ILE A 576 -7.74 16.00 21.69
CA ILE A 576 -7.67 17.43 22.01
C ILE A 576 -9.02 18.09 21.74
N GLY A 577 -9.60 17.89 20.56
CA GLY A 577 -10.84 18.53 20.14
C GLY A 577 -12.02 18.14 21.03
N PHE A 578 -12.20 16.85 21.30
CA PHE A 578 -13.26 16.33 22.16
C PHE A 578 -13.01 16.69 23.63
N GLY A 579 -11.75 16.71 24.08
CA GLY A 579 -11.40 17.17 25.42
C GLY A 579 -11.80 18.62 25.66
N ILE A 580 -11.41 19.52 24.76
CA ILE A 580 -11.76 20.96 24.82
C ILE A 580 -13.29 21.13 24.73
N TYR A 581 -13.94 20.44 23.79
CA TYR A 581 -15.39 20.48 23.64
C TYR A 581 -16.12 20.04 24.92
N THR A 582 -15.64 18.96 25.55
CA THR A 582 -16.19 18.45 26.81
C THR A 582 -16.01 19.45 27.95
N ILE A 583 -14.84 20.11 28.04
CA ILE A 583 -14.62 21.17 29.04
C ILE A 583 -15.59 22.33 28.84
N LEU A 584 -15.73 22.82 27.61
CA LEU A 584 -16.67 23.91 27.30
C LEU A 584 -18.11 23.55 27.66
N LEU A 585 -18.50 22.29 27.44
CA LEU A 585 -19.82 21.77 27.75
C LEU A 585 -20.16 21.69 29.25
N PHE A 586 -19.15 21.67 30.13
CA PHE A 586 -19.32 21.60 31.60
C PHE A 586 -18.86 22.83 32.38
N LYS A 587 -17.74 23.44 31.99
CA LYS A 587 -17.13 24.59 32.69
C LYS A 587 -17.37 25.92 31.99
N GLU A 588 -17.84 25.93 30.75
CA GLU A 588 -18.06 27.10 29.87
C GLU A 588 -16.81 27.93 29.53
N LYS A 589 -15.76 27.89 30.35
CA LYS A 589 -14.47 28.58 30.15
C LYS A 589 -13.31 27.59 30.14
N ILE A 590 -12.31 27.88 29.31
CA ILE A 590 -11.07 27.11 29.22
C ILE A 590 -10.02 27.81 30.10
N THR A 591 -9.36 27.06 30.99
CA THR A 591 -8.22 27.57 31.77
C THR A 591 -6.92 26.94 31.28
N THR A 592 -5.78 27.61 31.53
CA THR A 592 -4.45 27.08 31.19
C THR A 592 -4.19 25.72 31.85
N LYS A 593 -4.68 25.52 33.08
CA LYS A 593 -4.61 24.24 33.81
C LYS A 593 -5.32 23.10 33.06
N ASP A 594 -6.45 23.40 32.41
CA ASP A 594 -7.20 22.39 31.66
C ASP A 594 -6.44 21.97 30.39
N ILE A 595 -5.79 22.93 29.71
CA ILE A 595 -4.94 22.66 28.53
C ILE A 595 -3.73 21.81 28.93
N THR A 596 -3.03 22.17 30.01
CA THR A 596 -1.90 21.37 30.53
C THR A 596 -2.36 19.97 30.92
N PHE A 597 -3.53 19.84 31.55
CA PHE A 597 -4.10 18.54 31.93
C PHE A 597 -4.40 17.66 30.70
N ILE A 598 -5.02 18.22 29.65
CA ILE A 598 -5.24 17.50 28.38
C ILE A 598 -3.90 17.08 27.77
N GLY A 599 -2.90 17.95 27.77
CA GLY A 599 -1.57 17.65 27.22
C GLY A 599 -0.88 16.48 27.93
N ILE A 600 -0.88 16.48 29.27
CA ILE A 600 -0.33 15.37 30.07
C ILE A 600 -1.10 14.07 29.77
N LEU A 601 -2.42 14.15 29.71
CA LEU A 601 -3.24 12.96 29.51
C LEU A 601 -3.09 12.39 28.09
N LEU A 602 -2.93 13.25 27.09
CA LEU A 602 -2.60 12.85 25.72
C LEU A 602 -1.28 12.11 25.70
N PHE A 603 -0.25 12.63 26.37
CA PHE A 603 1.06 11.97 26.47
C PHE A 603 0.94 10.58 27.09
N VAL A 604 0.23 10.45 28.21
CA VAL A 604 -0.03 9.16 28.86
C VAL A 604 -0.78 8.20 27.94
N MET A 605 -1.80 8.68 27.22
CA MET A 605 -2.56 7.86 26.28
C MET A 605 -1.70 7.40 25.10
N LEU A 606 -0.88 8.27 24.52
CA LEU A 606 0.03 7.91 23.42
C LEU A 606 1.07 6.90 23.89
N LEU A 607 1.61 7.05 25.09
CA LEU A 607 2.55 6.10 25.67
C LEU A 607 1.89 4.75 25.93
N ALA A 608 0.64 4.73 26.42
CA ALA A 608 -0.14 3.51 26.58
C ALA A 608 -0.45 2.83 25.24
N LEU A 609 -0.82 3.60 24.21
CA LEU A 609 -1.05 3.08 22.86
C LEU A 609 0.24 2.54 22.23
N PHE A 610 1.37 3.21 22.44
CA PHE A 610 2.68 2.77 21.95
C PHE A 610 3.07 1.41 22.56
N ILE A 611 2.87 1.24 23.88
CA ILE A 611 3.11 -0.04 24.54
C ILE A 611 2.10 -1.09 24.08
N TYR A 612 0.82 -0.75 24.02
CA TYR A 612 -0.25 -1.68 23.62
C TYR A 612 -0.05 -2.21 22.20
N ASP A 613 0.22 -1.33 21.23
CA ASP A 613 0.43 -1.70 19.84
C ASP A 613 1.79 -2.38 19.64
N GLY A 614 2.82 -2.01 20.40
CA GLY A 614 4.12 -2.68 20.37
C GLY A 614 4.12 -4.12 20.92
N MET A 615 3.16 -4.45 21.80
CA MET A 615 2.99 -5.79 22.36
C MET A 615 2.14 -6.73 21.48
N GLN A 616 1.46 -6.21 20.45
CA GLN A 616 0.67 -7.01 19.53
C GLN A 616 1.57 -7.86 18.60
N PRO A 617 1.10 -9.03 18.11
CA PRO A 617 1.79 -9.78 17.06
C PRO A 617 2.08 -8.89 15.83
N ALA A 618 3.24 -9.06 15.20
CA ALA A 618 3.71 -8.18 14.11
C ALA A 618 2.67 -7.97 12.98
N GLU A 619 1.86 -8.99 12.69
CA GLU A 619 0.79 -8.95 11.69
C GLU A 619 -0.36 -8.00 12.03
N THR A 620 -0.65 -7.78 13.31
CA THR A 620 -1.76 -6.92 13.75
C THR A 620 -1.31 -5.50 14.10
N GLN A 621 -0.01 -5.30 14.32
CA GLN A 621 0.58 -4.01 14.66
C GLN A 621 0.23 -2.92 13.63
N SER A 622 0.07 -1.69 14.13
CA SER A 622 0.10 -0.52 13.27
C SER A 622 1.53 -0.02 13.04
N HIS A 623 1.69 1.04 12.24
CA HIS A 623 2.99 1.71 12.09
C HIS A 623 3.59 2.19 13.43
N ILE A 624 2.77 2.47 14.45
CA ILE A 624 3.25 2.79 15.80
C ILE A 624 3.95 1.58 16.42
N GLY A 625 3.30 0.42 16.45
CA GLY A 625 3.84 -0.82 16.99
C GLY A 625 5.14 -1.21 16.29
N GLN A 626 5.19 -1.09 14.97
CA GLN A 626 6.42 -1.33 14.20
C GLN A 626 7.56 -0.37 14.61
N THR A 627 7.25 0.92 14.79
CA THR A 627 8.25 1.90 15.26
C THR A 627 8.78 1.55 16.65
N SER A 628 7.94 0.98 17.53
CA SER A 628 8.39 0.54 18.87
C SER A 628 9.49 -0.52 18.81
N SER A 629 9.46 -1.41 17.80
CA SER A 629 10.50 -2.43 17.61
C SER A 629 11.85 -1.88 17.14
N MET A 630 11.85 -0.68 16.53
CA MET A 630 13.05 0.00 16.07
C MET A 630 13.75 0.81 17.17
N VAL A 631 13.04 1.15 18.25
CA VAL A 631 13.59 1.82 19.43
C VAL A 631 14.04 0.75 20.42
N LYS A 632 15.19 0.12 20.15
CA LYS A 632 15.87 -0.79 21.08
C LYS A 632 17.18 -0.19 21.55
#